data_AF-A0A016WGA9-F1
#
_entry.id   AF-A0A016WGA9-F1
#
_cell.length_a   1.000
_cell.length_b   1.000
_cell.length_c   1.000
_cell.angle_alpha   90.00
_cell.angle_beta   90.00
_cell.angle_gamma   90.00
#
_symmetry.space_group_name_H-M   'P 1'
#
loop_
_entity.id
_entity.type
_entity.pdbx_description
1 polymer ?
#
loop_
_entity_poly.entity_id
_entity_poly.type
_entity_poly.pdbx_seq_one_letter_code
_entity_poly.pdbx_strand_id
1 'polypeptide(L)'
;MRECGTGSVGELDTPISRSFIRFPHNAMAAALTTLNETVKQIRATQASTDDKARAEAVTGFGSFPCPEEEFRLKGTEYGKGVSLNKVYRELATKFQGKLRSEADYFSFFTAFLEMVCMKAYDKPNWPFLTVRVKKRKNEKIEMDHETIIAFMKATHEAGGQPVDYRFEDNTQKLFITVLNNFRRRVKRVVLEEGVNMDEISMGSSSDEECSDMTEIKTESMD
;
A
#
# COMPACT_ATOMS: atom_id res chain seq x y z
N MET A 1 -24.28 -14.12 109.41
CA MET A 1 -23.35 -13.29 108.61
C MET A 1 -23.99 -13.13 107.24
N ARG A 2 -24.74 -12.04 107.02
CA ARG A 2 -24.35 -10.80 106.31
C ARG A 2 -23.81 -10.98 104.87
N GLU A 3 -24.66 -10.53 103.95
CA GLU A 3 -24.42 -9.66 102.77
C GLU A 3 -23.69 -10.15 101.51
N CYS A 4 -24.47 -10.18 100.42
CA CYS A 4 -24.33 -9.47 99.14
C CYS A 4 -22.95 -9.28 98.46
N GLY A 5 -22.92 -9.57 97.15
CA GLY A 5 -21.92 -9.04 96.21
C GLY A 5 -22.22 -9.42 94.75
N THR A 6 -22.84 -8.50 94.02
CA THR A 6 -23.12 -8.50 92.58
C THR A 6 -21.92 -8.08 91.72
N GLY A 7 -21.81 -8.58 90.49
CA GLY A 7 -20.94 -8.03 89.41
C GLY A 7 -20.59 -9.12 88.38
N SER A 8 -21.30 -9.26 87.26
CA SER A 8 -21.29 -8.46 86.01
C SER A 8 -20.24 -8.93 84.98
N VAL A 9 -20.75 -9.62 83.96
CA VAL A 9 -20.47 -9.58 82.51
C VAL A 9 -19.02 -9.58 82.01
N GLY A 10 -18.69 -10.56 81.15
CA GLY A 10 -17.49 -10.61 80.32
C GLY A 10 -17.55 -11.72 79.28
N GLU A 11 -18.59 -11.70 78.43
CA GLU A 11 -18.80 -12.60 77.30
C GLU A 11 -17.80 -12.22 76.19
N LEU A 12 -16.85 -13.13 75.92
CA LEU A 12 -15.85 -13.03 74.86
C LEU A 12 -16.48 -13.41 73.51
N ASP A 13 -17.26 -12.49 72.95
CA ASP A 13 -17.71 -12.55 71.57
C ASP A 13 -16.80 -11.68 70.70
N THR A 14 -15.82 -12.31 70.04
CA THR A 14 -15.10 -11.72 68.91
C THR A 14 -15.95 -11.86 67.65
N PRO A 15 -16.48 -10.79 67.05
CA PRO A 15 -17.11 -10.87 65.75
C PRO A 15 -16.01 -10.97 64.67
N ILE A 16 -15.96 -12.11 63.98
CA ILE A 16 -15.27 -12.22 62.68
C ILE A 16 -16.02 -11.30 61.71
N SER A 17 -15.52 -10.08 61.57
CA SER A 17 -15.99 -9.13 60.57
C SER A 17 -15.65 -9.70 59.18
N ARG A 18 -16.61 -10.40 58.57
CA ARG A 18 -16.58 -10.71 57.14
C ARG A 18 -16.75 -9.38 56.40
N SER A 19 -15.65 -8.72 56.12
CA SER A 19 -15.57 -7.63 55.17
C SER A 19 -15.99 -8.17 53.79
N PHE A 20 -17.28 -8.00 53.47
CA PHE A 20 -17.76 -8.12 52.11
C PHE A 20 -17.02 -7.06 51.29
N ILE A 21 -16.03 -7.47 50.50
CA ILE A 21 -15.39 -6.61 49.51
C ILE A 21 -16.45 -6.33 48.45
N ARG A 22 -17.26 -5.31 48.70
CA ARG A 22 -18.20 -4.77 47.73
C ARG A 22 -17.35 -3.94 46.76
N PHE A 23 -16.80 -4.58 45.73
CA PHE A 23 -16.21 -3.84 44.63
C PHE A 23 -17.31 -2.93 44.07
N PRO A 24 -17.17 -1.59 44.12
CA PRO A 24 -18.18 -0.72 43.57
C PRO A 24 -18.27 -1.03 42.07
N HIS A 25 -19.47 -1.33 41.59
CA HIS A 25 -19.76 -1.64 40.18
C HIS A 25 -19.17 -0.56 39.22
N ASN A 26 -18.97 0.67 39.72
CA ASN A 26 -18.29 1.77 39.05
C ASN A 26 -16.78 1.56 38.79
N ALA A 27 -16.05 0.88 39.68
CA ALA A 27 -14.61 0.66 39.51
C ALA A 27 -14.32 -0.35 38.39
N MET A 28 -15.16 -1.37 38.23
CA MET A 28 -15.04 -2.35 37.14
C MET A 28 -15.43 -1.74 35.79
N ALA A 29 -16.49 -0.91 35.75
CA ALA A 29 -16.85 -0.17 34.55
C ALA A 29 -15.75 0.81 34.12
N ALA A 30 -15.16 1.55 35.08
CA ALA A 30 -14.02 2.43 34.82
C ALA A 30 -12.78 1.67 34.32
N ALA A 31 -12.47 0.51 34.92
CA ALA A 31 -11.36 -0.33 34.48
C ALA A 31 -11.56 -0.87 33.05
N LEU A 32 -12.79 -1.26 32.68
CA LEU A 32 -13.11 -1.70 31.32
C LEU A 32 -13.03 -0.57 30.29
N THR A 33 -13.44 0.65 30.65
CA THR A 33 -13.27 1.82 29.78
C THR A 33 -11.79 2.14 29.56
N THR A 34 -10.98 2.16 30.62
CA THR A 34 -9.53 2.41 30.52
C THR A 34 -8.83 1.32 29.70
N LEU A 35 -9.22 0.05 29.86
CA LEU A 35 -8.68 -1.04 29.05
C LEU A 35 -9.04 -0.87 27.57
N ASN A 36 -10.29 -0.51 27.25
CA ASN A 36 -10.73 -0.28 25.87
C ASN A 36 -9.99 0.91 25.22
N GLU A 37 -9.78 1.99 25.97
CA GLU A 37 -9.01 3.15 25.50
C GLU A 37 -7.55 2.78 25.25
N THR A 38 -6.93 2.02 26.16
CA THR A 38 -5.56 1.53 26.02
C THR A 38 -5.43 0.61 24.80
N VAL A 39 -6.37 -0.31 24.59
CA VAL A 39 -6.39 -1.19 23.41
C VAL A 39 -6.54 -0.38 22.11
N LYS A 40 -7.39 0.66 22.11
CA LYS A 40 -7.53 1.55 20.95
C LYS A 40 -6.22 2.30 20.65
N GLN A 41 -5.55 2.82 21.67
CA GLN A 41 -4.26 3.50 21.52
C GLN A 41 -3.19 2.55 20.98
N ILE A 42 -3.06 1.34 21.56
CA ILE A 42 -2.12 0.32 21.09
C ILE A 42 -2.36 0.00 19.61
N ARG A 43 -3.63 -0.21 19.21
CA ARG A 43 -4.00 -0.47 17.82
C ARG A 43 -3.67 0.70 16.89
N ALA A 44 -3.90 1.93 17.34
CA ALA A 44 -3.58 3.13 16.56
C ALA A 44 -2.06 3.29 16.37
N THR A 45 -1.28 3.07 17.42
CA THR A 45 0.19 3.09 17.35
C THR A 45 0.71 2.01 16.42
N GLN A 46 0.20 0.77 16.54
CA GLN A 46 0.55 -0.34 15.65
C GLN A 46 0.21 -0.04 14.18
N ALA A 47 -0.98 0.51 13.92
CA ALA A 47 -1.37 0.90 12.57
C ALA A 47 -0.41 1.95 11.99
N SER A 48 -0.03 2.97 12.77
CA SER A 48 0.93 3.98 12.34
C SER A 48 2.33 3.40 12.07
N THR A 49 2.78 2.43 12.87
CA THR A 49 4.07 1.76 12.65
C THR A 49 4.04 0.88 11.41
N ASP A 50 2.95 0.14 11.21
CA ASP A 50 2.77 -0.69 10.02
C ASP A 50 2.61 0.16 8.75
N ASP A 51 1.99 1.33 8.82
CA ASP A 51 1.87 2.25 7.68
C ASP A 51 3.24 2.80 7.28
N LYS A 52 4.05 3.19 8.26
CA LYS A 52 5.43 3.63 8.05
C LYS A 52 6.29 2.52 7.43
N ALA A 53 6.28 1.32 8.00
CA ALA A 53 7.04 0.18 7.48
C ALA A 53 6.64 -0.19 6.04
N ARG A 54 5.37 0.01 5.66
CA ARG A 54 4.93 -0.16 4.28
C ARG A 54 5.47 0.92 3.36
N ALA A 55 5.43 2.19 3.78
CA ALA A 55 6.01 3.29 2.98
C ALA A 55 7.51 3.07 2.73
N GLU A 56 8.24 2.61 3.74
CA GLU A 56 9.68 2.31 3.64
C GLU A 56 10.00 1.24 2.59
N ALA A 57 9.10 0.29 2.32
CA ALA A 57 9.31 -0.76 1.32
C ALA A 57 9.34 -0.26 -0.14
N VAL A 58 8.91 0.98 -0.39
CA VAL A 58 8.97 1.61 -1.72
C VAL A 58 9.90 2.82 -1.75
N THR A 59 10.44 3.24 -0.61
CA THR A 59 11.33 4.40 -0.55
C THR A 59 12.58 4.18 -1.39
N GLY A 60 12.82 5.09 -2.33
CA GLY A 60 13.92 4.99 -3.29
C GLY A 60 13.61 4.13 -4.53
N PHE A 61 12.49 3.41 -4.55
CA PHE A 61 12.06 2.69 -5.74
C PHE A 61 11.75 3.68 -6.88
N GLY A 62 12.41 3.50 -8.03
CA GLY A 62 12.36 4.42 -9.16
C GLY A 62 13.53 5.39 -9.26
N SER A 63 14.27 5.62 -8.16
CA SER A 63 15.55 6.33 -8.19
C SER A 63 16.75 5.40 -8.17
N PHE A 64 16.60 4.17 -7.66
CA PHE A 64 17.66 3.17 -7.70
C PHE A 64 17.96 2.65 -9.10
N PRO A 65 19.19 2.15 -9.35
CA PRO A 65 19.54 1.50 -10.59
C PRO A 65 18.62 0.32 -10.90
N CYS A 66 18.30 0.14 -12.18
CA CYS A 66 17.62 -1.07 -12.62
C CYS A 66 18.58 -2.26 -12.48
N PRO A 67 18.15 -3.39 -11.90
CA PRO A 67 19.01 -4.56 -11.74
C PRO A 67 19.50 -5.09 -13.10
N GLU A 68 20.69 -5.70 -13.08
CA GLU A 68 21.31 -6.32 -14.26
C GLU A 68 20.62 -7.62 -14.66
N GLU A 69 20.14 -8.38 -13.66
CA GLU A 69 19.35 -9.59 -13.88
C GLU A 69 18.04 -9.27 -14.63
N GLU A 70 17.67 -10.14 -15.56
CA GLU A 70 16.45 -9.99 -16.35
C GLU A 70 15.24 -10.56 -15.60
N PHE A 71 14.33 -9.67 -15.21
CA PHE A 71 13.04 -10.02 -14.62
C PHE A 71 11.92 -9.87 -15.64
N ARG A 72 11.13 -10.92 -15.81
CA ARG A 72 10.04 -10.96 -16.79
C ARG A 72 8.84 -11.75 -16.27
N LEU A 73 7.66 -11.14 -16.40
CA LEU A 73 6.40 -11.87 -16.30
C LEU A 73 6.19 -12.68 -17.57
N LYS A 74 6.00 -14.00 -17.41
CA LYS A 74 5.71 -14.90 -18.52
C LYS A 74 4.34 -14.59 -19.12
N GLY A 75 4.22 -14.79 -20.44
CA GLY A 75 2.93 -14.73 -21.11
C GLY A 75 2.03 -15.89 -20.65
N THR A 76 0.73 -15.64 -20.62
CA THR A 76 -0.32 -16.60 -20.29
C THR A 76 -1.47 -16.45 -21.29
N GLU A 77 -2.52 -17.26 -21.15
CA GLU A 77 -3.77 -17.06 -21.90
C GLU A 77 -4.46 -15.70 -21.64
N TYR A 78 -4.07 -14.99 -20.57
CA TYR A 78 -4.63 -13.70 -20.18
C TYR A 78 -3.80 -12.49 -20.66
N GLY A 79 -2.68 -12.74 -21.34
CA GLY A 79 -1.87 -11.71 -21.96
C GLY A 79 -0.42 -12.11 -22.24
N LYS A 80 0.30 -11.25 -22.97
CA LYS A 80 1.63 -11.53 -23.52
C LYS A 80 2.80 -11.51 -22.52
N GLY A 81 2.56 -11.12 -21.27
CA GLY A 81 3.62 -10.90 -20.28
C GLY A 81 4.43 -9.62 -20.54
N VAL A 82 5.42 -9.33 -19.70
CA VAL A 82 6.20 -8.08 -19.81
C VAL A 82 7.57 -8.19 -19.14
N SER A 83 8.58 -7.52 -19.69
CA SER A 83 9.87 -7.32 -19.01
C SER A 83 9.73 -6.22 -17.96
N LEU A 84 9.99 -6.55 -16.70
CA LEU A 84 9.92 -5.61 -15.59
C LEU A 84 11.03 -4.57 -15.69
N ASN A 85 12.23 -4.97 -16.11
CA ASN A 85 13.35 -4.04 -16.33
C ASN A 85 13.00 -2.97 -17.37
N LYS A 86 12.37 -3.35 -18.50
CA LYS A 86 11.97 -2.39 -19.54
C LYS A 86 10.93 -1.39 -19.02
N VAL A 87 9.90 -1.88 -18.33
CA VAL A 87 8.85 -1.04 -17.71
C VAL A 87 9.45 -0.07 -16.70
N TYR A 88 10.35 -0.57 -15.84
CA TYR A 88 11.02 0.23 -14.84
C TYR A 88 11.89 1.32 -15.47
N ARG A 89 12.74 0.99 -16.45
CA ARG A 89 13.60 1.97 -17.14
C ARG A 89 12.77 3.05 -17.83
N GLU A 90 11.71 2.67 -18.53
CA GLU A 90 10.80 3.63 -19.17
C GLU A 90 10.19 4.61 -18.15
N LEU A 91 9.74 4.13 -17.00
CA LEU A 91 9.22 4.99 -15.95
C LEU A 91 10.30 5.82 -15.27
N ALA A 92 11.46 5.22 -14.96
CA ALA A 92 12.58 5.91 -14.33
C ALA A 92 13.02 7.11 -15.17
N THR A 93 13.05 6.98 -16.50
CA THR A 93 13.29 8.12 -17.40
C THR A 93 12.17 9.18 -17.30
N LYS A 94 10.89 8.79 -17.28
CA LYS A 94 9.76 9.74 -17.14
C LYS A 94 9.75 10.50 -15.81
N PHE A 95 10.22 9.85 -14.75
CA PHE A 95 10.25 10.37 -13.37
C PHE A 95 11.62 10.90 -12.96
N GLN A 96 12.59 10.96 -13.87
CA GLN A 96 13.96 11.39 -13.58
C GLN A 96 13.98 12.78 -12.94
N GLY A 97 14.62 12.89 -11.77
CA GLY A 97 14.74 14.13 -11.00
C GLY A 97 13.46 14.60 -10.28
N LYS A 98 12.34 13.85 -10.40
CA LYS A 98 11.04 14.19 -9.80
C LYS A 98 10.80 13.53 -8.45
N LEU A 99 11.46 12.40 -8.16
CA LEU A 99 11.26 11.65 -6.92
C LEU A 99 12.03 12.29 -5.77
N ARG A 100 11.33 12.94 -4.83
CA ARG A 100 11.96 13.64 -3.69
C ARG A 100 11.32 13.32 -2.34
N SER A 101 10.12 12.75 -2.35
CA SER A 101 9.33 12.44 -1.16
C SER A 101 8.80 11.01 -1.17
N GLU A 102 8.37 10.51 -0.01
CA GLU A 102 7.69 9.20 0.12
C GLU A 102 6.46 9.09 -0.79
N ALA A 103 5.70 10.19 -0.94
CA ALA A 103 4.54 10.24 -1.82
C ALA A 103 4.92 10.08 -3.30
N ASP A 104 6.07 10.62 -3.72
CA ASP A 104 6.57 10.46 -5.09
C ASP A 104 6.98 9.01 -5.35
N TYR A 105 7.68 8.37 -4.41
CA TYR A 105 8.05 6.96 -4.53
C TYR A 105 6.83 6.06 -4.58
N PHE A 106 5.82 6.32 -3.75
CA PHE A 106 4.55 5.59 -3.81
C PHE A 106 3.82 5.81 -5.13
N SER A 107 3.86 7.02 -5.68
CA SER A 107 3.28 7.35 -6.99
C SER A 107 4.01 6.64 -8.12
N PHE A 108 5.33 6.59 -8.08
CA PHE A 108 6.16 5.84 -9.02
C PHE A 108 5.82 4.34 -8.97
N PHE A 109 5.79 3.78 -7.76
CA PHE A 109 5.43 2.38 -7.54
C PHE A 109 4.03 2.06 -8.08
N THR A 110 3.06 2.95 -7.83
CA THR A 110 1.71 2.82 -8.37
C THR A 110 1.72 2.82 -9.89
N ALA A 111 2.40 3.79 -10.52
CA ALA A 111 2.53 3.87 -11.97
C ALA A 111 3.23 2.63 -12.56
N PHE A 112 4.26 2.12 -11.89
CA PHE A 112 4.97 0.90 -12.26
C PHE A 112 4.02 -0.30 -12.30
N LEU A 113 3.30 -0.57 -11.21
CA LEU A 113 2.35 -1.68 -11.18
C LEU A 113 1.22 -1.52 -12.21
N GLU A 114 0.72 -0.31 -12.41
CA GLU A 114 -0.32 -0.05 -13.41
C GLU A 114 0.20 -0.32 -14.83
N MET A 115 1.40 0.14 -15.17
CA MET A 115 2.01 -0.15 -16.47
C MET A 115 2.30 -1.65 -16.64
N VAL A 116 2.72 -2.35 -15.59
CA VAL A 116 2.86 -3.81 -15.61
C VAL A 116 1.52 -4.46 -15.94
N CYS A 117 0.43 -4.07 -15.25
CA CYS A 117 -0.91 -4.61 -15.52
C CYS A 117 -1.34 -4.37 -16.97
N MET A 118 -1.19 -3.13 -17.45
CA MET A 118 -1.63 -2.74 -18.78
C MET A 118 -0.82 -3.36 -19.92
N LYS A 119 0.49 -3.60 -19.71
CA LYS A 119 1.37 -4.17 -20.74
C LYS A 119 1.41 -5.70 -20.72
N ALA A 120 1.28 -6.32 -19.55
CA ALA A 120 1.37 -7.78 -19.40
C ALA A 120 0.06 -8.51 -19.69
N TYR A 121 -1.08 -7.88 -19.41
CA TYR A 121 -2.41 -8.49 -19.50
C TYR A 121 -3.28 -7.75 -20.51
N ASP A 122 -4.19 -8.47 -21.15
CA ASP A 122 -5.13 -7.88 -22.11
C ASP A 122 -6.21 -7.04 -21.41
N LYS A 123 -6.69 -5.98 -22.07
CA LYS A 123 -7.66 -5.02 -21.52
C LYS A 123 -8.90 -5.67 -20.88
N PRO A 124 -9.54 -6.72 -21.48
CA PRO A 124 -10.69 -7.39 -20.87
C PRO A 124 -10.38 -8.07 -19.53
N ASN A 125 -9.12 -8.43 -19.28
CA ASN A 125 -8.68 -9.18 -18.11
C ASN A 125 -8.36 -8.27 -16.90
N TRP A 126 -8.11 -6.98 -17.13
CA TRP A 126 -7.73 -6.01 -16.09
C TRP A 126 -8.66 -5.97 -14.87
N PRO A 127 -10.01 -6.05 -14.98
CA PRO A 127 -10.91 -6.05 -13.82
C PRO A 127 -10.80 -7.28 -12.91
N PHE A 128 -10.17 -8.36 -13.40
CA PHE A 128 -10.09 -9.66 -12.74
C PHE A 128 -8.73 -9.95 -12.10
N LEU A 129 -7.72 -9.11 -12.33
CA LEU A 129 -6.38 -9.25 -11.75
C LEU A 129 -6.41 -9.28 -10.20
N THR A 130 -5.57 -10.10 -9.59
CA THR A 130 -5.43 -10.22 -8.13
C THR A 130 -4.04 -10.72 -7.74
N VAL A 131 -3.65 -10.47 -6.49
CA VAL A 131 -2.45 -11.05 -5.84
C VAL A 131 -2.82 -11.86 -4.59
N ARG A 132 -4.11 -12.17 -4.44
CA ARG A 132 -4.64 -12.92 -3.30
C ARG A 132 -4.85 -14.38 -3.69
N VAL A 133 -4.24 -15.27 -2.91
CA VAL A 133 -4.33 -16.74 -3.00
C VAL A 133 -5.69 -17.30 -2.53
N LYS A 134 -6.62 -16.47 -2.02
CA LYS A 134 -7.89 -16.99 -1.48
C LYS A 134 -8.76 -17.56 -2.60
N LYS A 135 -8.96 -18.90 -2.57
CA LYS A 135 -9.97 -19.66 -3.31
C LYS A 135 -11.37 -19.05 -3.12
N ARG A 136 -11.74 -18.05 -3.89
CA ARG A 136 -13.14 -17.63 -4.06
C ARG A 136 -13.40 -17.46 -5.55
N LYS A 137 -14.43 -18.17 -6.02
CA LYS A 137 -15.12 -18.09 -7.32
C LYS A 137 -14.25 -17.62 -8.49
N ASN A 138 -13.75 -18.58 -9.27
CA ASN A 138 -13.48 -18.72 -10.71
C ASN A 138 -13.34 -17.49 -11.66
N GLU A 139 -13.24 -16.26 -11.16
CA GLU A 139 -13.22 -15.01 -11.94
C GLU A 139 -12.07 -14.10 -11.50
N LYS A 140 -10.97 -14.69 -11.03
CA LYS A 140 -9.80 -13.95 -10.56
C LYS A 140 -8.57 -14.50 -11.25
N ILE A 141 -7.82 -13.60 -11.89
CA ILE A 141 -6.57 -13.91 -12.57
C ILE A 141 -5.46 -13.57 -11.59
N GLU A 142 -4.77 -14.58 -11.11
CA GLU A 142 -3.64 -14.41 -10.20
C GLU A 142 -2.43 -13.88 -10.98
N MET A 143 -1.88 -12.78 -10.49
CA MET A 143 -0.64 -12.22 -11.00
C MET A 143 0.53 -12.88 -10.30
N ASP A 144 1.58 -13.13 -11.07
CA ASP A 144 2.91 -13.51 -10.56
C ASP A 144 3.55 -12.31 -9.85
N HIS A 145 3.10 -12.07 -8.62
CA HIS A 145 3.56 -11.00 -7.76
C HIS A 145 4.90 -11.32 -7.10
N GLU A 146 5.24 -12.59 -6.95
CA GLU A 146 6.53 -13.03 -6.42
C GLU A 146 7.68 -12.55 -7.31
N THR A 147 7.57 -12.70 -8.63
CA THR A 147 8.56 -12.18 -9.58
C THR A 147 8.69 -10.65 -9.51
N ILE A 148 7.59 -9.92 -9.29
CA ILE A 148 7.64 -8.45 -9.17
C ILE A 148 8.30 -8.04 -7.84
N ILE A 149 8.00 -8.74 -6.75
CA ILE A 149 8.64 -8.50 -5.44
C ILE A 149 10.14 -8.80 -5.53
N ALA A 150 10.54 -9.91 -6.17
CA ALA A 150 11.94 -10.24 -6.41
C ALA A 150 12.66 -9.16 -7.22
N PHE A 151 12.03 -8.64 -8.28
CA PHE A 151 12.55 -7.51 -9.04
C PHE A 151 12.75 -6.25 -8.16
N MET A 152 11.77 -5.94 -7.30
CA MET A 152 11.88 -4.80 -6.39
C MET A 152 13.01 -5.00 -5.38
N LYS A 153 13.19 -6.21 -4.83
CA LYS A 153 14.32 -6.53 -3.96
C LYS A 153 15.66 -6.31 -4.66
N ALA A 154 15.82 -6.87 -5.85
CA ALA A 154 17.05 -6.70 -6.65
C ALA A 154 17.33 -5.22 -6.98
N THR A 155 16.29 -4.41 -7.18
CA THR A 155 16.41 -2.96 -7.37
C THR A 155 16.92 -2.25 -6.12
N HIS A 156 16.42 -2.62 -4.93
CA HIS A 156 16.91 -2.05 -3.65
C HIS A 156 18.35 -2.47 -3.36
N GLU A 157 18.68 -3.74 -3.61
CA GLU A 157 20.04 -4.27 -3.47
C GLU A 157 21.02 -3.55 -4.41
N ALA A 158 20.63 -3.33 -5.68
CA ALA A 158 21.42 -2.54 -6.62
C ALA A 158 21.59 -1.07 -6.19
N GLY A 159 20.62 -0.54 -5.44
CA GLY A 159 20.68 0.78 -4.80
C GLY A 159 21.50 0.82 -3.51
N GLY A 160 22.06 -0.32 -3.05
CA GLY A 160 22.78 -0.42 -1.79
C GLY A 160 21.88 -0.34 -0.55
N GLN A 161 20.56 -0.49 -0.70
CA GLN A 161 19.60 -0.46 0.40
C GLN A 161 19.18 -1.90 0.76
N PRO A 162 19.55 -2.41 1.95
CA PRO A 162 19.15 -3.74 2.37
C PRO A 162 17.63 -3.80 2.59
N VAL A 163 17.02 -4.89 2.17
CA VAL A 163 15.59 -5.18 2.42
C VAL A 163 15.44 -5.96 3.72
N ASP A 164 14.47 -5.57 4.55
CA ASP A 164 14.19 -6.28 5.80
C ASP A 164 13.34 -7.54 5.56
N TYR A 165 13.16 -8.34 6.62
CA TYR A 165 12.34 -9.56 6.56
C TYR A 165 10.84 -9.28 6.32
N ARG A 166 10.36 -8.05 6.55
CA ARG A 166 8.96 -7.65 6.37
C ARG A 166 8.71 -7.08 4.97
N PHE A 167 9.76 -6.87 4.17
CA PHE A 167 9.70 -6.24 2.87
C PHE A 167 8.68 -6.89 1.94
N GLU A 168 8.67 -8.22 1.86
CA GLU A 168 7.74 -8.97 1.02
C GLU A 168 6.28 -8.73 1.45
N ASP A 169 5.98 -8.92 2.73
CA ASP A 169 4.64 -8.74 3.30
C ASP A 169 4.14 -7.31 3.11
N ASN A 170 5.01 -6.33 3.35
CA ASN A 170 4.70 -4.92 3.20
C ASN A 170 4.43 -4.57 1.74
N THR A 171 5.28 -5.06 0.84
CA THR A 171 5.13 -4.86 -0.61
C THR A 171 3.85 -5.52 -1.11
N GLN A 172 3.54 -6.76 -0.70
CA GLN A 172 2.30 -7.44 -1.09
C GLN A 172 1.05 -6.68 -0.62
N LYS A 173 1.05 -6.11 0.59
CA LYS A 173 -0.05 -5.24 1.06
C LYS A 173 -0.23 -3.99 0.19
N LEU A 174 0.87 -3.39 -0.27
CA LEU A 174 0.83 -2.26 -1.20
C LEU A 174 0.30 -2.69 -2.59
N PHE A 175 0.72 -3.85 -3.10
CA PHE A 175 0.18 -4.41 -4.35
C PHE A 175 -1.34 -4.55 -4.28
N ILE A 176 -1.86 -5.11 -3.19
CA ILE A 176 -3.30 -5.26 -2.97
C ILE A 176 -4.00 -3.90 -3.05
N THR A 177 -3.41 -2.86 -2.44
CA THR A 177 -3.96 -1.51 -2.42
C THR A 177 -4.02 -0.92 -3.83
N VAL A 178 -2.89 -0.95 -4.54
CA VAL A 178 -2.78 -0.42 -5.91
C VAL A 178 -3.71 -1.17 -6.87
N LEU A 179 -3.72 -2.50 -6.85
CA LEU A 179 -4.57 -3.30 -7.73
C LEU A 179 -6.07 -3.09 -7.47
N ASN A 180 -6.47 -2.92 -6.22
CA ASN A 180 -7.86 -2.61 -5.92
C ASN A 180 -8.28 -1.25 -6.50
N ASN A 181 -7.40 -0.24 -6.43
CA ASN A 181 -7.65 1.07 -7.01
C ASN A 181 -7.66 1.02 -8.54
N PHE A 182 -6.69 0.35 -9.16
CA PHE A 182 -6.64 0.10 -10.60
C PHE A 182 -7.93 -0.55 -11.10
N ARG A 183 -8.38 -1.64 -10.47
CA ARG A 183 -9.61 -2.35 -10.85
C ARG A 183 -10.86 -1.50 -10.69
N ARG A 184 -10.96 -0.70 -9.62
CA ARG A 184 -12.08 0.23 -9.41
C ARG A 184 -12.13 1.27 -10.52
N ARG A 185 -10.98 1.84 -10.91
CA ARG A 185 -10.87 2.82 -11.99
C ARG A 185 -11.25 2.20 -13.34
N VAL A 186 -10.68 1.03 -13.70
CA VAL A 186 -11.02 0.33 -14.95
C VAL A 186 -12.51 -0.02 -15.01
N LYS A 187 -13.10 -0.49 -13.92
CA LYS A 187 -14.55 -0.78 -13.89
C LYS A 187 -15.40 0.47 -14.05
N ARG A 188 -15.00 1.59 -13.46
CA ARG A 188 -15.70 2.87 -13.63
C ARG A 188 -15.67 3.31 -15.08
N VAL A 189 -14.47 3.33 -15.67
CA VAL A 189 -14.22 3.64 -17.08
C VAL A 189 -15.08 2.76 -17.99
N VAL A 190 -15.10 1.44 -17.80
CA VAL A 190 -15.94 0.52 -18.60
C VAL A 190 -17.45 0.71 -18.38
N LEU A 191 -17.89 1.15 -17.20
CA LEU A 191 -19.30 1.41 -16.91
C LEU A 191 -19.77 2.79 -17.39
N GLU A 192 -18.86 3.77 -17.43
CA GLU A 192 -19.11 5.13 -17.94
C GLU A 192 -18.99 5.18 -19.48
N GLU A 193 -18.12 4.36 -20.06
CA GLU A 193 -17.85 4.24 -21.50
C GLU A 193 -18.68 3.17 -22.21
N GLY A 194 -19.86 2.85 -21.67
CA GLY A 194 -20.95 2.21 -22.44
C GLY A 194 -21.42 3.04 -23.64
N VAL A 195 -20.76 4.16 -23.92
CA VAL A 195 -20.95 5.07 -25.05
C VAL A 195 -19.55 5.46 -25.57
N ASN A 196 -19.17 4.93 -26.75
CA ASN A 196 -18.04 5.28 -27.63
C ASN A 196 -16.64 5.51 -27.03
N MET A 197 -15.70 4.61 -27.33
CA MET A 197 -14.28 4.71 -26.97
C MET A 197 -13.33 4.49 -28.14
N ASP A 198 -13.44 5.38 -29.11
CA ASP A 198 -12.41 5.64 -30.13
C ASP A 198 -11.90 7.09 -29.99
N GLU A 199 -11.58 7.55 -28.77
CA GLU A 199 -11.02 8.90 -28.61
C GLU A 199 -10.09 9.04 -27.38
N ILE A 200 -9.14 8.12 -27.23
CA ILE A 200 -7.92 8.41 -26.45
C ILE A 200 -6.69 8.10 -27.32
N SER A 201 -6.67 8.72 -28.50
CA SER A 201 -5.49 8.83 -29.35
C SER A 201 -5.55 10.17 -30.08
N MET A 202 -5.27 11.26 -29.36
CA MET A 202 -4.53 12.44 -29.84
C MET A 202 -4.65 13.56 -28.80
N GLY A 203 -3.70 13.59 -27.87
CA GLY A 203 -3.39 14.76 -27.07
C GLY A 203 -2.01 15.28 -27.45
N SER A 204 -1.88 15.84 -28.64
CA SER A 204 -0.75 16.70 -29.00
C SER A 204 -1.29 18.11 -29.16
N SER A 205 -1.26 18.87 -28.07
CA SER A 205 -1.40 20.31 -28.06
C SER A 205 -0.11 20.85 -27.45
N SER A 206 0.64 21.60 -28.25
CA SER A 206 1.01 22.98 -27.95
C SER A 206 1.85 23.51 -29.10
N ASP A 207 1.27 24.50 -29.78
CA ASP A 207 1.95 25.51 -30.58
C ASP A 207 2.99 26.27 -29.73
N GLU A 208 3.99 26.85 -30.39
CA GLU A 208 4.44 28.25 -30.26
C GLU A 208 5.85 28.42 -30.88
N GLU A 209 6.00 29.58 -31.50
CA GLU A 209 6.97 29.97 -32.52
C GLU A 209 8.46 29.93 -32.09
N CYS A 210 9.35 29.69 -33.06
CA CYS A 210 10.68 30.28 -33.02
C CYS A 210 11.14 30.75 -34.40
N SER A 211 11.60 31.98 -34.38
CA SER A 211 11.94 32.90 -35.43
C SER A 211 13.18 32.52 -36.24
N ASP A 212 13.34 33.28 -37.32
CA ASP A 212 14.60 33.69 -37.93
C ASP A 212 15.19 32.77 -39.00
N MET A 213 14.92 33.12 -40.26
CA MET A 213 15.65 32.61 -41.41
C MET A 213 16.14 33.81 -42.23
N THR A 214 17.42 34.12 -42.05
CA THR A 214 18.21 34.93 -42.97
C THR A 214 18.82 34.00 -44.01
N GLU A 215 18.62 34.29 -45.31
CA GLU A 215 19.53 33.91 -46.42
C GLU A 215 19.08 34.65 -47.70
N ILE A 216 19.82 35.65 -48.17
CA ILE A 216 20.88 35.60 -49.20
C ILE A 216 20.38 35.15 -50.59
N LYS A 217 20.12 36.16 -51.44
CA LYS A 217 20.65 36.42 -52.80
C LYS A 217 20.84 35.24 -53.80
N THR A 218 20.04 35.25 -54.87
CA THR A 218 20.38 34.81 -56.27
C THR A 218 19.38 35.50 -57.22
N GLU A 219 19.76 36.53 -57.98
CA GLU A 219 20.27 36.48 -59.37
C GLU A 219 19.32 35.85 -60.40
N SER A 220 18.95 36.66 -61.41
CA SER A 220 18.68 36.36 -62.84
C SER A 220 17.33 36.83 -63.45
N MET A 221 17.48 37.63 -64.53
CA MET A 221 16.74 37.75 -65.81
C MET A 221 15.23 38.03 -65.75
N ASP A 222 14.63 39.02 -66.45
CA ASP A 222 14.94 39.72 -67.72
C ASP A 222 14.76 41.24 -67.63
#